data_AF-A0A382QMR0-F1
#
_entry.id   AF-A0A382QMR0-F1
#
_cell.length_a   1.000
_cell.length_b   1.000
_cell.length_c   1.000
_cell.angle_alpha   90.00
_cell.angle_beta   90.00
_cell.angle_gamma   90.00
#
_symmetry.space_group_name_H-M   'P 1'
#
loop_
_entity.id
_entity.type
_entity.pdbx_description
1 polymer ?
#
loop_
_entity_poly.entity_id
_entity_poly.type
_entity_poly.pdbx_seq_one_letter_code
_entity_poly.pdbx_strand_id
1 'polypeptide(L)'
;MLVRSVVLVVSLAILGSINASAVTDNRPDGITGETWQFGPLNRWAYTHIREILPTKNIANDNNLVQPIPGLLDAKDDLSINLGGKTVQLSDAMKSQYVDGILVIKNGVAVAELYDGTLTPERTHLMWSVSKTVTGLTAASVAADGLIDLTKTVADYVPELA
;
A
#
# COMPACT_ATOMS: atom_id res chain seq x y z
N MET A 1 50.59 38.70 -16.58
CA MET A 1 49.87 38.69 -15.30
C MET A 1 48.47 38.13 -15.55
N LEU A 2 48.25 36.84 -15.28
CA LEU A 2 47.00 36.14 -15.59
C LEU A 2 45.89 36.62 -14.65
N VAL A 3 44.78 37.13 -15.20
CA VAL A 3 43.54 37.36 -14.45
C VAL A 3 42.67 36.12 -14.63
N ARG A 4 42.45 35.39 -13.53
CA ARG A 4 41.59 34.20 -13.45
C ARG A 4 40.12 34.63 -13.54
N SER A 5 39.40 34.11 -14.53
CA SER A 5 37.94 34.21 -14.63
C SER A 5 37.28 33.43 -13.50
N VAL A 6 36.45 34.09 -12.71
CA VAL A 6 35.57 33.46 -11.70
C VAL A 6 34.28 33.07 -12.41
N VAL A 7 34.01 31.76 -12.49
CA VAL A 7 32.73 31.23 -12.98
C VAL A 7 31.76 31.18 -11.81
N LEU A 8 30.69 31.97 -11.88
CA LEU A 8 29.59 31.96 -10.93
C LEU A 8 28.66 30.78 -11.27
N VAL A 9 28.70 29.71 -10.48
CA VAL A 9 27.72 28.61 -10.60
C VAL A 9 26.50 28.98 -9.77
N VAL A 10 25.41 29.38 -10.43
CA VAL A 10 24.11 29.58 -9.79
C VAL A 10 23.46 28.20 -9.66
N SER A 11 23.57 27.61 -8.47
CA SER A 11 22.82 26.41 -8.10
C SER A 11 21.37 26.79 -7.85
N LEU A 12 20.51 26.54 -8.84
CA LEU A 12 19.06 26.70 -8.70
C LEU A 12 18.51 25.49 -7.92
N ALA A 13 18.50 25.59 -6.59
CA ALA A 13 17.80 24.65 -5.74
C ALA A 13 16.30 24.92 -5.88
N ILE A 14 15.61 24.16 -6.73
CA ILE A 14 14.15 24.12 -6.75
C ILE A 14 13.70 23.36 -5.50
N LEU A 15 13.57 24.07 -4.38
CA LEU A 15 12.77 23.62 -3.24
C LEU A 15 11.29 23.78 -3.62
N GLY A 16 10.82 22.91 -4.51
CA GLY A 16 9.41 22.69 -4.68
C GLY A 16 8.92 21.92 -3.46
N SER A 17 8.49 22.62 -2.43
CA SER A 17 7.55 22.05 -1.45
C SER A 17 6.29 21.70 -2.23
N ILE A 18 6.23 20.46 -2.73
CA ILE A 18 4.97 19.80 -3.05
C ILE A 18 4.26 19.68 -1.70
N ASN A 19 3.53 20.73 -1.34
CA ASN A 19 2.49 20.58 -0.34
C ASN A 19 1.59 19.48 -0.91
N ALA A 20 1.63 18.30 -0.29
CA ALA A 20 0.62 17.29 -0.50
C ALA A 20 -0.70 18.00 -0.19
N SER A 21 -1.43 18.36 -1.25
CA SER A 21 -2.77 18.93 -1.10
C SER A 21 -3.53 17.99 -0.16
N ALA A 22 -4.22 18.54 0.83
CA ALA A 22 -5.04 17.74 1.74
C ALA A 22 -5.87 16.79 0.90
N VAL A 23 -5.67 15.48 1.10
CA VAL A 23 -6.30 14.48 0.25
C VAL A 23 -7.81 14.53 0.54
N THR A 24 -8.58 15.06 -0.41
CA THR A 24 -10.04 15.00 -0.35
C THR A 24 -10.50 13.67 -0.93
N ASP A 25 -11.58 13.10 -0.40
CA ASP A 25 -12.12 11.83 -0.89
C ASP A 25 -12.84 11.93 -2.26
N ASN A 26 -12.90 13.13 -2.83
CA ASN A 26 -13.44 13.35 -4.17
C ASN A 26 -12.50 12.79 -5.24
N ARG A 27 -13.08 12.15 -6.26
CA ARG A 27 -12.34 11.67 -7.42
C ARG A 27 -11.54 12.80 -8.07
N PRO A 28 -10.20 12.70 -8.15
CA PRO A 28 -9.38 13.73 -8.78
C PRO A 28 -9.60 13.80 -10.29
N ASP A 29 -9.45 14.99 -10.85
CA ASP A 29 -9.37 15.18 -12.29
C ASP A 29 -8.16 14.42 -12.88
N GLY A 30 -8.31 13.89 -14.08
CA GLY A 30 -7.23 13.20 -14.80
C GLY A 30 -7.03 11.73 -14.43
N ILE A 31 -7.88 11.13 -13.58
CA ILE A 31 -7.90 9.67 -13.36
C ILE A 31 -8.44 8.94 -14.61
N THR A 32 -7.58 8.14 -15.25
CA THR A 32 -7.91 7.26 -16.37
C THR A 32 -7.28 5.88 -16.17
N GLY A 33 -7.50 4.95 -17.11
CA GLY A 33 -6.87 3.63 -17.10
C GLY A 33 -5.33 3.69 -17.20
N GLU A 34 -4.79 4.78 -17.74
CA GLU A 34 -3.36 4.99 -17.97
C GLU A 34 -2.69 5.77 -16.84
N THR A 35 -3.42 6.61 -16.10
CA THR A 35 -2.80 7.58 -15.17
C THR A 35 -2.89 7.17 -13.70
N TRP A 36 -3.80 6.28 -13.32
CA TRP A 36 -4.13 5.96 -11.93
C TRP A 36 -2.94 5.47 -11.07
N GLN A 37 -1.89 4.95 -11.71
CA GLN A 37 -0.71 4.39 -11.03
C GLN A 37 0.28 5.46 -10.56
N PHE A 38 0.21 6.66 -11.13
CA PHE A 38 1.24 7.67 -10.95
C PHE A 38 0.84 8.72 -9.93
N GLY A 39 1.82 9.22 -9.19
CA GLY A 39 1.61 10.33 -8.25
C GLY A 39 1.28 11.63 -8.99
N PRO A 40 0.43 12.50 -8.42
CA PRO A 40 -0.22 12.35 -7.12
C PRO A 40 -1.53 11.52 -7.14
N LEU A 41 -2.02 11.15 -8.33
CA LEU A 41 -3.31 10.48 -8.53
C LEU A 41 -3.45 9.14 -7.82
N ASN A 42 -2.34 8.41 -7.69
CA ASN A 42 -2.29 7.11 -7.01
C ASN A 42 -2.73 7.14 -5.53
N ARG A 43 -2.59 8.29 -4.85
CA ARG A 43 -3.02 8.48 -3.45
C ARG A 43 -4.53 8.30 -3.24
N TRP A 44 -5.33 8.60 -4.27
CA TRP A 44 -6.77 8.33 -4.29
C TRP A 44 -7.08 7.00 -4.98
N ALA A 45 -6.38 6.69 -6.09
CA ALA A 45 -6.69 5.53 -6.90
C ALA A 45 -6.52 4.19 -6.15
N TYR A 46 -5.53 4.06 -5.26
CA TYR A 46 -5.26 2.80 -4.58
C TYR A 46 -6.35 2.40 -3.57
N THR A 47 -7.16 3.34 -3.10
CA THR A 47 -8.32 3.08 -2.21
C THR A 47 -9.64 3.02 -2.98
N HIS A 48 -9.65 3.42 -4.26
CA HIS A 48 -10.84 3.49 -5.12
C HIS A 48 -10.70 2.68 -6.43
N ILE A 49 -9.80 1.69 -6.47
CA ILE A 49 -9.45 0.99 -7.70
C ILE A 49 -10.66 0.36 -8.42
N ARG A 50 -11.70 -0.01 -7.66
CA ARG A 50 -12.97 -0.57 -8.16
C ARG A 50 -13.76 0.40 -9.03
N GLU A 51 -13.52 1.71 -8.90
CA GLU A 51 -14.13 2.77 -9.71
C GLU A 51 -13.35 3.07 -11.00
N ILE A 52 -12.20 2.42 -11.20
CA ILE A 52 -11.27 2.69 -12.31
C ILE A 52 -11.14 1.47 -13.20
N LEU A 53 -10.95 0.28 -12.60
CA LEU A 53 -10.72 -0.96 -13.32
C LEU A 53 -11.84 -1.97 -13.04
N PRO A 54 -12.11 -2.89 -13.99
CA PRO A 54 -12.99 -4.03 -13.72
C PRO A 54 -12.47 -4.85 -12.54
N THR A 55 -13.31 -5.08 -11.55
CA THR A 55 -12.97 -5.86 -10.36
C THR A 55 -14.00 -6.95 -10.08
N LYS A 56 -13.59 -7.97 -9.32
CA LYS A 56 -14.49 -8.96 -8.72
C LYS A 56 -14.37 -8.88 -7.21
N ASN A 57 -15.51 -8.90 -6.53
CA ASN A 57 -15.53 -8.90 -5.07
C ASN A 57 -15.25 -10.32 -4.55
N ILE A 58 -14.30 -10.43 -3.63
CA ILE A 58 -14.11 -11.64 -2.82
C ILE A 58 -14.85 -11.37 -1.51
N ALA A 59 -16.04 -11.96 -1.36
CA ALA A 59 -16.87 -11.74 -0.19
C ALA A 59 -16.32 -12.50 1.02
N ASN A 60 -16.37 -11.87 2.20
CA ASN A 60 -16.23 -12.57 3.47
C ASN A 60 -17.58 -13.18 3.90
N ASP A 61 -17.54 -14.08 4.88
CA ASP A 61 -18.73 -14.52 5.60
C ASP A 61 -18.89 -13.67 6.88
N ASN A 62 -19.95 -12.86 6.94
CA ASN A 62 -20.23 -12.01 8.09
C ASN A 62 -20.51 -12.78 9.37
N ASN A 63 -20.91 -14.07 9.28
CA ASN A 63 -21.14 -14.92 10.45
C ASN A 63 -19.84 -15.49 11.04
N LEU A 64 -18.72 -15.40 10.32
CA LEU A 64 -17.42 -15.94 10.72
C LEU A 64 -16.39 -14.86 11.04
N VAL A 65 -16.80 -13.59 11.12
CA VAL A 65 -15.91 -12.49 11.48
C VAL A 65 -15.41 -12.67 12.91
N GLN A 66 -14.09 -12.71 13.06
CA GLN A 66 -13.43 -12.71 14.37
C GLN A 66 -12.84 -11.33 14.61
N PRO A 67 -13.25 -10.60 15.66
CA PRO A 67 -12.70 -9.29 15.96
C PRO A 67 -11.22 -9.44 16.36
N ILE A 68 -10.41 -8.45 15.97
CA ILE A 68 -9.00 -8.40 16.38
C ILE A 68 -8.97 -7.97 17.86
N PRO A 69 -8.39 -8.78 18.76
CA PRO A 69 -8.30 -8.41 20.18
C PRO A 69 -7.59 -7.07 20.37
N GLY A 70 -8.13 -6.21 21.24
CA GLY A 70 -7.54 -4.91 21.58
C GLY A 70 -7.68 -3.82 20.52
N LEU A 71 -8.40 -4.05 19.41
CA LEU A 71 -8.54 -3.06 18.34
C LEU A 71 -9.16 -1.74 18.82
N LEU A 72 -10.21 -1.81 19.66
CA LEU A 72 -10.88 -0.63 20.22
C LEU A 72 -9.99 0.17 21.17
N ASP A 73 -8.96 -0.47 21.75
CA ASP A 73 -8.01 0.14 22.67
C ASP A 73 -6.66 0.47 21.98
N ALA A 74 -6.56 0.22 20.67
CA ALA A 74 -5.35 0.47 19.92
C ALA A 74 -5.04 1.97 19.89
N LYS A 75 -3.75 2.31 19.98
CA LYS A 75 -3.33 3.71 19.97
C LYS A 75 -3.52 4.31 18.58
N ASP A 76 -3.91 5.58 18.57
CA ASP A 76 -4.02 6.43 17.39
C ASP A 76 -2.67 7.03 16.95
N ASP A 77 -1.61 6.85 17.75
CA ASP A 77 -0.23 7.12 17.34
C ASP A 77 0.81 6.36 18.19
N LEU A 78 2.02 6.23 17.65
CA LEU A 78 3.17 5.64 18.32
C LEU A 78 4.42 6.48 18.11
N SER A 79 5.23 6.65 19.15
CA SER A 79 6.62 7.09 18.97
C SER A 79 7.47 5.90 18.52
N ILE A 80 8.07 6.01 17.33
CA ILE A 80 8.91 4.98 16.72
C ILE A 80 10.35 5.48 16.53
N ASN A 81 11.30 4.56 16.43
CA ASN A 81 12.65 4.89 15.97
C ASN A 81 12.72 4.69 14.45
N LEU A 82 12.95 5.78 13.71
CA LEU A 82 13.17 5.75 12.27
C LEU A 82 14.56 6.33 11.97
N GLY A 83 15.49 5.47 11.56
CA GLY A 83 16.86 5.89 11.22
C GLY A 83 17.62 6.56 12.39
N GLY A 84 17.42 6.06 13.62
CA GLY A 84 18.07 6.59 14.81
C GLY A 84 17.39 7.82 15.43
N LYS A 85 16.31 8.32 14.85
CA LYS A 85 15.50 9.43 15.39
C LYS A 85 14.18 8.91 15.94
N THR A 86 13.77 9.43 17.09
CA THR A 86 12.41 9.23 17.58
C THR A 86 11.47 10.17 16.82
N VAL A 87 10.48 9.60 16.14
CA VAL A 87 9.45 10.32 15.38
C VAL A 87 8.07 9.75 15.70
N GLN A 88 7.02 10.51 15.45
CA GLN A 88 5.66 9.98 15.48
C GLN A 88 5.42 9.09 14.25
N LEU A 89 4.68 8.01 14.43
CA LEU A 89 4.32 7.09 13.35
C LEU A 89 3.48 7.81 12.30
N SER A 90 2.55 8.66 12.73
CA SER A 90 1.76 9.51 11.84
C SER A 90 2.61 10.43 10.94
N ASP A 91 3.69 11.01 11.47
CA ASP A 91 4.62 11.83 10.68
C ASP A 91 5.42 10.98 9.68
N ALA A 92 5.87 9.79 10.11
CA ALA A 92 6.55 8.85 9.22
C ALA A 92 5.63 8.42 8.07
N MET A 93 4.37 8.08 8.36
CA MET A 93 3.37 7.71 7.36
C MET A 93 3.20 8.79 6.29
N LYS A 94 3.01 10.05 6.70
CA LYS A 94 2.91 11.19 5.78
C LYS A 94 4.14 11.33 4.89
N SER A 95 5.35 11.23 5.48
CA SER A 95 6.60 11.36 4.74
C SER A 95 6.85 10.25 3.72
N GLN A 96 6.24 9.08 3.94
CA GLN A 96 6.43 7.87 3.13
C GLN A 96 5.20 7.52 2.29
N TYR A 97 4.16 8.36 2.27
CA TYR A 97 2.90 8.11 1.56
C TYR A 97 2.25 6.78 1.98
N VAL A 98 2.22 6.50 3.28
CA VAL A 98 1.55 5.31 3.83
C VAL A 98 0.11 5.66 4.15
N ASP A 99 -0.83 4.92 3.57
CA ASP A 99 -2.27 5.14 3.74
C ASP A 99 -2.85 4.52 5.02
N GLY A 100 -2.25 3.44 5.52
CA GLY A 100 -2.69 2.84 6.78
C GLY A 100 -1.71 1.84 7.36
N ILE A 101 -1.74 1.74 8.69
CA ILE A 101 -0.92 0.83 9.48
C ILE A 101 -1.79 0.23 10.58
N LEU A 102 -1.74 -1.10 10.70
CA LEU A 102 -2.21 -1.84 11.86
C LEU A 102 -1.04 -2.61 12.46
N VAL A 103 -0.75 -2.40 13.74
CA VAL A 103 0.32 -3.11 14.46
C VAL A 103 -0.31 -4.10 15.43
N ILE A 104 0.03 -5.37 15.27
CA ILE A 104 -0.40 -6.45 16.16
C ILE A 104 0.82 -7.02 16.87
N LYS A 105 0.75 -7.14 18.20
CA LYS A 105 1.77 -7.75 19.04
C LYS A 105 1.14 -8.84 19.90
N ASN A 106 1.64 -10.07 19.78
CA ASN A 106 1.12 -11.24 20.50
C ASN A 106 -0.40 -11.45 20.31
N GLY A 107 -0.89 -11.22 19.08
CA GLY A 107 -2.31 -11.37 18.74
C GLY A 107 -3.23 -10.22 19.21
N VAL A 108 -2.68 -9.16 19.83
CA VAL A 108 -3.44 -7.99 20.28
C VAL A 108 -3.02 -6.77 19.46
N ALA A 109 -3.98 -6.01 18.94
CA ALA A 109 -3.73 -4.73 18.29
C ALA A 109 -3.16 -3.72 19.29
N VAL A 110 -2.13 -2.99 18.88
CA VAL A 110 -1.47 -1.98 19.72
C VAL A 110 -1.50 -0.58 19.12
N ALA A 111 -1.67 -0.48 17.81
CA ALA A 111 -1.89 0.78 17.11
C ALA A 111 -2.60 0.55 15.78
N GLU A 112 -3.47 1.49 15.41
CA GLU A 112 -4.17 1.52 14.13
C GLU A 112 -4.29 2.97 13.67
N LEU A 113 -3.75 3.25 12.48
CA LEU A 113 -3.68 4.59 11.91
C LEU A 113 -4.05 4.55 10.43
N TYR A 114 -4.68 5.62 9.97
CA TYR A 114 -5.04 5.84 8.58
C TYR A 114 -4.66 7.26 8.16
N ASP A 115 -4.31 7.43 6.88
CA ASP A 115 -4.01 8.71 6.24
C ASP A 115 -4.59 8.72 4.82
N GLY A 116 -4.59 9.90 4.19
CA GLY A 116 -5.11 10.08 2.84
C GLY A 116 -6.61 9.80 2.76
N THR A 117 -7.00 8.87 1.90
CA THR A 117 -8.40 8.45 1.71
C THR A 117 -8.70 7.07 2.29
N LEU A 118 -7.78 6.43 3.02
CA LEU A 118 -8.08 5.12 3.57
C LEU A 118 -8.96 5.26 4.82
N THR A 119 -9.97 4.39 4.94
CA THR A 119 -10.79 4.22 6.16
C THR A 119 -10.74 2.76 6.58
N PRO A 120 -11.14 2.41 7.82
CA PRO A 120 -11.14 1.02 8.28
C PRO A 120 -11.93 0.06 7.37
N GLU A 121 -13.00 0.54 6.75
CA GLU A 121 -13.90 -0.27 5.91
C GLU A 121 -13.50 -0.30 4.44
N ARG A 122 -12.54 0.53 4.03
CA ARG A 122 -12.16 0.69 2.62
C ARG A 122 -11.01 -0.22 2.24
N THR A 123 -11.16 -0.95 1.14
CA THR A 123 -10.08 -1.80 0.62
C THR A 123 -8.98 -0.98 -0.04
N HIS A 124 -7.73 -1.34 0.22
CA HIS A 124 -6.55 -0.77 -0.44
C HIS A 124 -5.95 -1.74 -1.47
N LEU A 125 -5.40 -1.22 -2.57
CA LEU A 125 -4.65 -1.98 -3.56
C LEU A 125 -3.38 -2.57 -2.93
N MET A 126 -3.19 -3.89 -3.05
CA MET A 126 -2.10 -4.61 -2.37
C MET A 126 -0.87 -4.87 -3.25
N TRP A 127 -0.91 -4.52 -4.54
CA TRP A 127 0.14 -4.84 -5.50
C TRP A 127 0.60 -6.31 -5.42
N SER A 128 1.90 -6.56 -5.31
CA SER A 128 2.46 -7.92 -5.28
C SER A 128 2.22 -8.67 -3.98
N VAL A 129 1.70 -8.04 -2.92
CA VAL A 129 1.32 -8.78 -1.69
C VAL A 129 0.24 -9.83 -2.01
N SER A 130 -0.59 -9.59 -3.03
CA SER A 130 -1.58 -10.56 -3.52
C SER A 130 -0.98 -11.91 -3.94
N LYS A 131 0.30 -11.95 -4.35
CA LYS A 131 0.96 -13.22 -4.73
C LYS A 131 1.09 -14.19 -3.57
N THR A 132 1.19 -13.68 -2.33
CA THR A 132 1.21 -14.53 -1.14
C THR A 132 -0.10 -15.31 -0.99
N VAL A 133 -1.24 -14.68 -1.30
CA VAL A 133 -2.54 -15.36 -1.28
C VAL A 133 -2.57 -16.48 -2.32
N THR A 134 -2.17 -16.19 -3.57
CA THR A 134 -2.08 -17.21 -4.63
C THR A 134 -1.14 -18.35 -4.26
N GLY A 135 0.04 -18.04 -3.73
CA GLY A 135 1.03 -19.03 -3.31
C GLY A 135 0.53 -19.92 -2.18
N LEU A 136 -0.14 -19.35 -1.18
CA LEU A 136 -0.74 -20.12 -0.09
C LEU A 136 -1.85 -21.04 -0.60
N THR A 137 -2.73 -20.54 -1.47
CA THR A 137 -3.78 -21.36 -2.10
C THR A 137 -3.18 -22.53 -2.88
N ALA A 138 -2.12 -22.28 -3.68
CA ALA A 138 -1.44 -23.34 -4.42
C ALA A 138 -0.82 -24.39 -3.47
N ALA A 139 -0.19 -23.95 -2.37
CA ALA A 139 0.37 -24.85 -1.38
C ALA A 139 -0.72 -25.71 -0.70
N SER A 140 -1.88 -25.13 -0.37
CA SER A 140 -3.01 -25.88 0.20
C SER A 140 -3.56 -26.92 -0.78
N VAL A 141 -3.80 -26.53 -2.05
CA VAL A 141 -4.28 -27.45 -3.09
C VAL A 141 -3.29 -28.58 -3.36
N ALA A 142 -1.98 -28.30 -3.29
CA ALA A 142 -0.93 -29.32 -3.40
C ALA A 142 -0.94 -30.28 -2.20
N ALA A 143 -1.10 -29.76 -0.97
CA ALA A 143 -1.21 -30.57 0.23
C ALA A 143 -2.43 -31.50 0.20
N ASP A 144 -3.52 -31.07 -0.43
CA ASP A 144 -4.72 -31.88 -0.67
C ASP A 144 -4.54 -32.92 -1.80
N GLY A 145 -3.37 -32.96 -2.45
CA GLY A 145 -3.05 -33.90 -3.53
C GLY A 145 -3.71 -33.59 -4.88
N LEU A 146 -4.27 -32.38 -5.03
CA LEU A 146 -4.97 -31.97 -6.26
C LEU A 146 -4.01 -31.46 -7.34
N ILE A 147 -2.83 -30.96 -6.94
CA ILE A 147 -1.72 -30.64 -7.84
C ILE A 147 -0.41 -31.24 -7.32
N ASP A 148 0.45 -31.64 -8.25
CA ASP A 148 1.81 -32.08 -8.05
C ASP A 148 2.79 -30.99 -8.51
N LEU A 149 3.53 -30.42 -7.55
CA LEU A 149 4.47 -29.32 -7.78
C LEU A 149 5.75 -29.74 -8.52
N THR A 150 5.94 -31.04 -8.77
CA THR A 150 7.06 -31.57 -9.58
C THR A 150 6.72 -31.65 -11.07
N LYS A 151 5.44 -31.55 -11.42
CA LYS A 151 4.98 -31.51 -12.81
C LYS A 151 5.20 -30.13 -13.43
N THR A 152 5.20 -30.11 -14.76
CA THR A 152 5.32 -28.87 -15.53
C THR A 152 3.99 -28.12 -15.55
N VAL A 153 4.03 -26.84 -15.89
CA VAL A 153 2.81 -26.04 -16.06
C VAL A 153 1.91 -26.63 -17.16
N ALA A 154 2.50 -27.16 -18.23
CA ALA A 154 1.78 -27.76 -19.35
C ALA A 154 0.94 -28.99 -18.97
N ASP A 155 1.26 -29.67 -17.86
CA ASP A 155 0.46 -30.79 -17.34
C ASP A 155 -0.90 -30.32 -16.79
N TYR A 156 -1.04 -29.04 -16.46
CA TYR A 156 -2.28 -28.44 -15.92
C TYR A 156 -2.92 -27.43 -16.86
N VAL A 157 -2.12 -26.76 -17.69
CA VAL A 157 -2.56 -25.74 -18.65
C VAL A 157 -1.97 -26.08 -20.02
N PRO A 158 -2.63 -26.95 -20.80
CA PRO A 158 -2.10 -27.46 -22.07
C PRO A 158 -1.79 -26.38 -23.11
N GLU A 159 -2.44 -25.22 -23.03
CA GLU A 159 -2.22 -24.07 -23.92
C GLU A 159 -0.84 -23.42 -23.76
N LEU A 160 -0.10 -23.76 -22.71
CA LEU A 160 1.25 -23.24 -22.42
C LEU A 160 2.38 -24.21 -22.81
N ALA A 161 2.08 -25.30 -23.53
CA ALA A 161 3.04 -26.29 -24.02
C ALA A 161 3.88 -25.80 -25.21
#